data_AF-A0A450TMV5-F1
#
_entry.id   AF-A0A450TMV5-F1
#
_cell.length_a   1.000
_cell.length_b   1.000
_cell.length_c   1.000
_cell.angle_alpha   90.00
_cell.angle_beta   90.00
_cell.angle_gamma   90.00
#
_symmetry.space_group_name_H-M   'P 1'
#
loop_
_entity.id
_entity.type
_entity.pdbx_description
1 polymer ?
#
loop_
_entity_poly.entity_id
_entity_poly.type
_entity_poly.pdbx_seq_one_letter_code
_entity_poly.pdbx_strand_id
1 'polypeptide(L)'
;MSHDQNFKNLILDYPRAALEFFAREEIESIPPTARITPVRQEQLQDRLGEHFRELDTPLLVESPEGEKEAVLFILEEETTTWHFSIHRLARYCLDLAELLETERVVPVVIFLKPGQYPRSLYLGTTRNTYLGFRFVTADLGT
;
A
#
# COMPACT_ATOMS: atom_id res chain seq x y z
N MET A 1 7.91 19.34 11.02
CA MET A 1 7.76 18.14 10.19
C MET A 1 6.30 17.74 10.24
N SER A 2 5.69 17.40 9.10
CA SER A 2 4.35 16.80 9.07
C SER A 2 4.39 15.42 9.75
N HIS A 3 3.30 14.96 10.36
CA HIS A 3 3.23 13.61 10.94
C HIS A 3 3.49 12.55 9.88
N ASP A 4 3.02 12.80 8.66
CA ASP A 4 3.34 12.01 7.47
C ASP A 4 4.85 11.76 7.31
N GLN A 5 5.67 12.82 7.27
CA GLN A 5 7.11 12.65 7.04
C GLN A 5 7.79 11.76 8.10
N ASN A 6 7.33 11.80 9.35
CA ASN A 6 7.86 10.95 10.42
C ASN A 6 7.50 9.47 10.19
N PHE A 7 6.27 9.18 9.78
CA PHE A 7 5.85 7.81 9.46
C PHE A 7 6.58 7.27 8.23
N LYS A 8 6.77 8.11 7.21
CA LYS A 8 7.55 7.74 6.02
C LYS A 8 8.97 7.33 6.41
N ASN A 9 9.63 8.14 7.23
CA ASN A 9 10.96 7.84 7.73
C ASN A 9 10.96 6.54 8.54
N LEU A 10 9.98 6.32 9.42
CA LEU A 10 9.87 5.07 10.20
C LEU A 10 9.74 3.83 9.31
N ILE A 11 8.91 3.88 8.26
CA ILE A 11 8.73 2.76 7.32
C ILE A 11 10.03 2.52 6.54
N LEU A 12 10.71 3.58 6.12
CA LEU A 12 11.97 3.47 5.37
C LEU A 12 13.14 2.98 6.23
N ASP A 13 13.22 3.42 7.49
CA ASP A 13 14.28 3.05 8.44
C ASP A 13 14.07 1.64 9.00
N TYR A 14 12.81 1.21 9.15
CA TYR A 14 12.43 -0.08 9.72
C TYR A 14 11.42 -0.86 8.86
N PRO A 15 11.73 -1.15 7.58
CA PRO A 15 10.75 -1.67 6.63
C PRO A 15 10.17 -3.02 7.04
N ARG A 16 11.00 -3.91 7.59
CA ARG A 16 10.54 -5.22 8.07
C ARG A 16 9.59 -5.11 9.27
N ALA A 17 9.96 -4.30 10.27
CA ALA A 17 9.12 -4.09 11.45
C ALA A 17 7.80 -3.41 11.08
N ALA A 18 7.83 -2.47 10.13
CA ALA A 18 6.61 -1.84 9.60
C ALA A 18 5.69 -2.89 8.94
N LEU A 19 6.24 -3.76 8.10
CA LEU A 19 5.50 -4.87 7.50
C LEU A 19 4.91 -5.84 8.55
N GLU A 20 5.70 -6.25 9.54
CA GLU A 20 5.25 -7.15 10.63
C GLU A 20 4.16 -6.52 11.52
N PHE A 21 4.14 -5.19 11.61
CA PHE A 21 3.17 -4.46 12.41
C PHE A 21 1.87 -4.20 11.65
N PHE A 22 1.97 -3.76 10.39
CA PHE A 22 0.83 -3.28 9.60
C PHE A 22 0.24 -4.33 8.64
N ALA A 23 1.00 -5.34 8.25
CA ALA A 23 0.64 -6.34 7.25
C ALA A 23 1.07 -7.76 7.69
N ARG A 24 0.92 -8.07 8.97
CA ARG A 24 1.43 -9.32 9.57
C ARG A 24 1.04 -10.58 8.80
N GLU A 25 -0.24 -10.70 8.45
CA GLU A 25 -0.77 -11.89 7.75
C GLU A 25 -0.08 -12.11 6.39
N GLU A 26 0.33 -11.03 5.73
CA GLU A 26 1.00 -11.06 4.43
C GLU A 26 2.52 -11.31 4.55
N ILE A 27 3.10 -11.04 5.72
CA ILE A 27 4.53 -11.29 6.02
C ILE A 27 4.80 -12.71 6.51
N GLU A 28 3.81 -13.40 7.07
CA GLU A 28 4.00 -14.81 7.48
C GLU A 28 4.41 -15.69 6.30
N SER A 29 4.01 -15.35 5.08
CA SER A 29 4.45 -15.98 3.83
C SER A 29 5.83 -15.54 3.34
N ILE A 30 6.39 -14.45 3.86
CA ILE A 30 7.66 -13.88 3.40
C ILE A 30 8.82 -14.43 4.24
N PRO A 31 9.82 -15.09 3.63
CA PRO A 31 10.92 -15.67 4.39
C PRO A 31 11.77 -14.60 5.10
N PRO A 32 12.43 -14.95 6.23
CA PRO A 32 13.35 -14.04 6.93
C PRO A 32 14.48 -13.49 6.05
N THR A 33 14.85 -14.25 5.03
CA THR A 33 15.91 -13.93 4.06
C THR A 33 15.43 -13.08 2.89
N ALA A 34 14.14 -12.75 2.80
CA ALA A 34 13.63 -11.87 1.76
C ALA A 34 14.27 -10.48 1.85
N ARG A 35 14.62 -9.94 0.69
CA ARG A 35 15.17 -8.60 0.58
C ARG A 35 14.02 -7.60 0.49
N ILE A 36 14.02 -6.60 1.36
CA ILE A 36 13.00 -5.54 1.36
C ILE A 36 13.67 -4.25 0.92
N THR A 37 13.20 -3.66 -0.18
CA THR A 37 13.75 -2.42 -0.75
C THR A 37 12.65 -1.40 -1.01
N PRO A 38 12.84 -0.13 -0.64
CA PRO A 38 11.93 0.94 -1.04
C PRO A 38 11.95 1.14 -2.56
N VAL A 39 10.77 1.24 -3.18
CA VAL A 39 10.63 1.61 -4.59
C VAL A 39 10.69 3.15 -4.67
N ARG A 40 11.59 3.67 -5.51
CA ARG A 40 11.87 5.11 -5.57
C ARG A 40 10.68 5.87 -6.15
N GLN A 41 10.20 6.86 -5.39
CA GLN A 41 9.04 7.68 -5.77
C GLN A 41 9.24 8.45 -7.08
N GLU A 42 10.47 8.86 -7.42
CA GLU A 42 10.79 9.52 -8.69
C GLU A 42 10.47 8.63 -9.90
N GLN A 43 10.83 7.35 -9.85
CA GLN A 43 10.53 6.38 -10.92
C GLN A 43 9.02 6.16 -11.07
N LEU A 44 8.31 6.24 -9.95
CA LEU A 44 6.87 6.09 -9.89
C LEU A 44 6.17 7.35 -10.45
N GLN A 45 6.63 8.55 -10.11
CA GLN A 45 6.10 9.83 -10.62
C GLN A 45 6.24 9.95 -12.14
N ASP A 46 7.43 9.62 -12.68
CA ASP A 46 7.69 9.69 -14.12
C ASP A 46 6.80 8.74 -14.94
N ARG A 47 6.32 7.65 -14.31
CA ARG A 47 5.54 6.59 -14.97
C ARG A 47 4.03 6.70 -14.72
N LEU A 48 3.62 7.18 -13.55
CA LEU A 48 2.23 7.09 -13.06
C LEU A 48 1.55 8.46 -12.88
N GLY A 49 2.24 9.57 -13.13
CA GLY A 49 1.63 10.92 -13.18
C GLY A 49 1.22 11.47 -11.80
N GLU A 50 0.17 12.30 -11.74
CA GLU A 50 -0.27 13.04 -10.52
C GLU A 50 -0.99 12.17 -9.47
N HIS A 51 -0.89 10.84 -9.54
CA HIS A 51 -1.61 9.94 -8.64
C HIS A 51 -0.90 9.72 -7.28
N PHE A 52 0.22 10.39 -7.04
CA PHE A 52 1.01 10.28 -5.81
C PHE A 52 0.42 11.06 -4.65
N ARG A 53 0.36 10.40 -3.51
CA ARG A 53 0.10 11.01 -2.21
C ARG A 53 1.41 11.39 -1.54
N GLU A 54 1.31 12.30 -0.57
CA GLU A 54 2.44 12.77 0.23
C GLU A 54 3.14 11.60 0.96
N LEU A 55 2.40 10.52 1.27
CA LEU A 55 2.92 9.30 1.89
C LEU A 55 2.70 8.00 1.12
N ASP A 56 3.12 7.95 -0.13
CA ASP A 56 3.32 6.65 -0.81
C ASP A 56 4.74 6.15 -0.55
N THR A 57 4.86 5.02 0.17
CA THR A 57 6.13 4.32 0.40
C THR A 57 6.02 2.84 0.01
N PRO A 58 5.98 2.54 -1.30
CA PRO A 58 6.00 1.16 -1.77
C PRO A 58 7.32 0.48 -1.36
N LEU A 59 7.19 -0.71 -0.78
CA LEU A 59 8.27 -1.62 -0.45
C LEU A 59 8.19 -2.83 -1.39
N LEU A 60 9.27 -3.09 -2.13
CA LEU A 60 9.43 -4.31 -2.90
C LEU A 60 10.08 -5.37 -2.00
N VAL A 61 9.40 -6.50 -1.86
CA VAL A 61 9.86 -7.70 -1.17
C VAL A 61 10.26 -8.73 -2.22
N GLU A 62 11.52 -9.15 -2.19
CA GLU A 62 12.06 -10.16 -3.09
C GLU A 62 12.46 -11.41 -2.29
N SER A 63 11.80 -12.54 -2.59
CA SER A 63 12.19 -13.84 -2.05
C SER A 63 13.53 -14.28 -2.64
N PRO A 64 14.35 -15.07 -1.91
CA PRO A 64 15.54 -15.71 -2.48
C PRO A 64 15.24 -16.57 -3.71
N GLU A 65 14.02 -17.07 -3.83
CA GLU A 65 13.55 -17.90 -4.95
C GLU A 65 13.16 -17.06 -6.20
N GLY A 66 13.28 -15.72 -6.11
CA GLY A 66 13.03 -14.80 -7.22
C GLY A 66 11.58 -14.33 -7.34
N GLU A 67 10.68 -14.82 -6.49
CA GLU A 67 9.32 -14.31 -6.41
C GLU A 67 9.32 -12.88 -5.85
N LYS A 68 8.61 -11.99 -6.53
CA LYS A 68 8.50 -10.57 -6.17
C LYS A 68 7.11 -10.28 -5.64
N GLU A 69 7.06 -9.59 -4.50
CA GLU A 69 5.84 -9.09 -3.91
C GLU A 69 6.00 -7.60 -3.61
N ALA A 70 5.11 -6.79 -4.16
CA ALA A 70 5.11 -5.35 -3.92
C ALA A 70 4.13 -5.06 -2.78
N VAL A 71 4.65 -4.66 -1.63
CA VAL A 71 3.81 -4.21 -0.53
C VAL A 71 3.75 -2.70 -0.55
N LEU A 72 2.57 -2.17 -0.80
CA LEU A 72 2.34 -0.73 -0.84
C LEU A 72 1.81 -0.25 0.50
N PHE A 73 2.56 0.65 1.15
CA PHE A 73 2.06 1.44 2.26
C PHE A 73 1.53 2.77 1.76
N ILE A 74 0.24 2.99 1.97
CA ILE A 74 -0.41 4.29 1.88
C ILE A 74 -0.75 4.71 3.31
N LEU A 75 -0.29 5.88 3.75
CA LEU A 75 -0.82 6.52 4.95
C LEU A 75 -1.80 7.59 4.53
N GLU A 76 -2.94 7.63 5.20
CA GLU A 76 -3.90 8.71 5.07
C GLU A 76 -3.98 9.47 6.39
N GLU A 77 -3.28 10.62 6.47
CA GLU A 77 -3.48 11.61 7.53
C GLU A 77 -4.67 12.51 7.17
N GLU A 78 -5.90 12.03 7.40
CA GLU A 78 -7.07 12.86 7.17
C GLU A 78 -7.53 13.55 8.46
N THR A 79 -7.28 14.85 8.55
CA THR A 79 -8.02 15.76 9.42
C THR A 79 -9.49 15.90 8.99
N THR A 80 -9.86 15.51 7.76
CA THR A 80 -11.23 15.59 7.23
C THR A 80 -11.47 14.50 6.17
N THR A 81 -12.26 13.49 6.51
CA THR A 81 -12.59 12.19 5.85
C THR A 81 -12.97 12.13 4.35
N TRP A 82 -12.70 13.15 3.53
CA TRP A 82 -13.17 13.23 2.13
C TRP A 82 -12.11 12.92 1.03
N HIS A 83 -10.84 12.64 1.36
CA HIS A 83 -9.79 12.40 0.36
C HIS A 83 -9.40 10.93 0.16
N PHE A 84 -9.81 9.99 1.01
CA PHE A 84 -9.58 8.57 0.73
C PHE A 84 -10.43 8.10 -0.46
N SER A 85 -9.76 7.57 -1.49
CA SER A 85 -10.44 6.97 -2.63
C SER A 85 -9.93 5.58 -2.88
N ILE A 86 -10.74 4.58 -2.53
CA ILE A 86 -10.48 3.17 -2.83
C ILE A 86 -10.28 2.92 -4.34
N HIS A 87 -10.91 3.72 -5.20
CA HIS A 87 -10.72 3.64 -6.65
C HIS A 87 -9.34 4.14 -7.08
N ARG A 88 -8.82 5.21 -6.46
CA ARG A 88 -7.46 5.69 -6.72
C ARG A 88 -6.43 4.67 -6.24
N LEU A 89 -6.61 4.14 -5.04
CA LEU A 89 -5.77 3.07 -4.49
C LEU A 89 -5.77 1.84 -5.41
N ALA A 90 -6.94 1.37 -5.86
CA ALA A 90 -7.03 0.23 -6.77
C ALA A 90 -6.29 0.46 -8.09
N ARG A 91 -6.42 1.64 -8.72
CA ARG A 91 -5.66 1.99 -9.93
C ARG A 91 -4.17 1.98 -9.67
N TYR A 92 -3.74 2.57 -8.55
CA TYR A 92 -2.33 2.64 -8.21
C TYR A 92 -1.72 1.25 -7.96
N CYS A 93 -2.48 0.30 -7.39
CA CYS A 93 -2.05 -1.09 -7.29
C CYS A 93 -1.87 -1.76 -8.66
N LEU A 94 -2.77 -1.49 -9.62
CA LEU A 94 -2.67 -2.02 -10.99
C LEU A 94 -1.43 -1.45 -11.69
N ASP A 95 -1.21 -0.15 -11.55
CA ASP A 95 -0.06 0.57 -12.07
C ASP A 95 1.27 0.02 -11.50
N LEU A 96 1.31 -0.26 -10.19
CA LEU A 96 2.46 -0.88 -9.54
C LEU A 96 2.71 -2.31 -9.98
N ALA A 97 1.64 -3.11 -10.12
CA ALA A 97 1.73 -4.48 -10.62
C ALA A 97 2.37 -4.51 -12.01
N GLU A 98 1.94 -3.61 -12.90
CA GLU A 98 2.50 -3.48 -14.25
C GLU A 98 3.96 -2.98 -14.21
N LEU A 99 4.26 -1.93 -13.44
CA LEU A 99 5.61 -1.37 -13.36
C LEU A 99 6.65 -2.36 -12.80
N LEU A 100 6.26 -3.15 -11.80
CA LEU A 100 7.15 -4.08 -11.10
C LEU A 100 7.10 -5.50 -11.70
N GLU A 101 6.29 -5.70 -12.74
CA GLU A 101 6.05 -6.99 -13.39
C GLU A 101 5.68 -8.09 -12.37
N THR A 102 4.71 -7.79 -11.50
CA THR A 102 4.26 -8.70 -10.44
C THR A 102 2.73 -8.77 -10.37
N GLU A 103 2.23 -9.94 -10.00
CA GLU A 103 0.81 -10.16 -9.68
C GLU A 103 0.53 -10.07 -8.17
N ARG A 104 1.58 -9.92 -7.35
CA ARG A 104 1.49 -9.89 -5.89
C ARG A 104 1.65 -8.47 -5.39
N VAL A 105 0.52 -7.79 -5.22
CA VAL A 105 0.46 -6.44 -4.64
C VAL A 105 -0.37 -6.46 -3.38
N VAL A 106 0.22 -6.03 -2.26
CA VAL A 106 -0.44 -5.92 -0.97
C VAL A 106 -0.67 -4.45 -0.64
N PRO A 107 -1.90 -3.93 -0.81
CA PRO A 107 -2.21 -2.57 -0.39
C PRO A 107 -2.49 -2.51 1.11
N VAL A 108 -1.72 -1.68 1.82
CA VAL A 108 -1.88 -1.39 3.24
C VAL A 108 -2.21 0.09 3.39
N VAL A 109 -3.33 0.39 4.04
CA VAL A 109 -3.75 1.76 4.33
C VAL A 109 -3.73 2.00 5.83
N ILE A 110 -2.94 2.96 6.27
CA ILE A 110 -2.83 3.37 7.67
C ILE A 110 -3.68 4.63 7.88
N PHE A 111 -4.67 4.57 8.78
CA PHE A 111 -5.52 5.71 9.13
C PHE A 111 -5.14 6.26 10.51
N LEU A 112 -4.71 7.53 10.54
CA LEU A 112 -4.33 8.19 11.81
C LEU A 112 -5.50 8.74 12.62
N LYS A 113 -6.70 8.82 12.02
CA LYS A 113 -7.92 9.28 12.69
C LYS A 113 -9.08 8.34 12.37
N PRO A 114 -10.03 8.17 13.30
CA PRO A 114 -11.24 7.40 13.03
C PRO A 114 -12.06 8.07 11.93
N GLY A 115 -12.65 7.26 11.04
CA GLY A 115 -13.46 7.72 9.92
C GLY A 115 -14.27 6.59 9.30
N GLN A 116 -15.20 6.96 8.41
CA GLN A 116 -15.90 5.98 7.58
C GLN A 116 -15.30 6.00 6.18
N TYR A 117 -14.84 4.85 5.73
CA TYR A 117 -14.27 4.65 4.41
C TYR A 117 -14.68 3.26 3.88
N PRO A 118 -14.87 3.11 2.55
CA PRO A 118 -15.16 1.80 1.98
C PRO A 118 -13.95 0.89 2.16
N ARG A 119 -14.16 -0.30 2.74
CA ARG A 119 -13.11 -1.32 2.93
C ARG A 119 -12.94 -2.26 1.74
N SER A 120 -13.88 -2.21 0.80
CA SER A 120 -13.89 -3.07 -0.37
C SER A 120 -14.54 -2.36 -1.56
N LEU A 121 -14.02 -2.63 -2.75
CA LEU A 121 -14.56 -2.17 -4.02
C LEU A 121 -14.93 -3.40 -4.85
N TYR A 122 -16.18 -3.48 -5.28
CA TYR A 122 -16.66 -4.52 -6.19
C TYR A 122 -17.28 -3.85 -7.42
N LEU A 123 -16.73 -4.13 -8.59
CA LEU A 123 -17.26 -3.67 -9.87
C LEU A 123 -17.83 -4.86 -10.63
N GLY A 124 -19.07 -4.71 -11.07
CA GLY A 124 -19.84 -5.81 -11.61
C GLY A 124 -21.21 -5.39 -12.11
N THR A 125 -21.97 -6.39 -12.50
CA THR A 125 -23.42 -6.29 -12.72
C THR A 125 -24.15 -6.86 -11.52
N THR A 126 -25.49 -6.82 -11.53
CA THR A 126 -26.30 -7.53 -10.53
C THR A 126 -26.02 -9.04 -10.49
N ARG A 127 -25.48 -9.63 -11.56
CA ARG A 127 -25.27 -11.08 -11.68
C ARG A 127 -23.83 -11.53 -11.44
N ASN A 128 -22.84 -10.70 -11.76
CA ASN A 128 -21.43 -11.09 -11.76
C ASN A 128 -20.53 -9.94 -11.26
N THR A 129 -19.45 -10.31 -10.57
CA THR A 129 -18.35 -9.41 -10.21
C THR A 129 -17.19 -9.64 -11.17
N TYR A 130 -16.66 -8.56 -11.75
CA TYR A 130 -15.50 -8.61 -12.66
C TYR A 130 -14.23 -8.09 -12.01
N LEU A 131 -14.35 -7.21 -11.00
CA LEU A 131 -13.24 -6.72 -10.22
C LEU A 131 -13.64 -6.68 -8.75
N GLY A 132 -12.86 -7.35 -7.91
CA GLY A 132 -12.93 -7.26 -6.46
C GLY A 132 -11.61 -6.71 -5.94
N PHE A 133 -11.69 -5.69 -5.10
CA PHE A 133 -10.52 -5.04 -4.53
C PHE A 133 -10.72 -4.84 -3.04
N ARG A 134 -9.68 -5.18 -2.27
CA ARG A 134 -9.60 -5.05 -0.81
C ARG A 134 -8.20 -4.58 -0.45
N PHE A 135 -8.07 -4.10 0.77
CA PHE A 135 -6.80 -3.64 1.31
C PHE A 135 -6.74 -3.92 2.81
N VAL A 136 -5.52 -4.02 3.32
CA VAL A 136 -5.25 -4.16 4.75
C VAL A 136 -5.41 -2.78 5.40
N THR A 137 -6.19 -2.71 6.47
CA THR A 137 -6.43 -1.47 7.22
C THR A 137 -5.67 -1.50 8.54
N ALA A 138 -4.92 -0.45 8.84
CA ALA A 138 -4.35 -0.21 10.16
C ALA A 138 -4.92 1.09 10.76
N ASP A 139 -5.85 0.96 11.69
CA ASP A 139 -6.46 2.07 12.41
C ASP A 139 -5.62 2.42 13.65
N LEU A 140 -4.94 3.58 13.64
CA LEU A 140 -4.11 4.06 14.76
C LEU A 140 -4.80 5.15 15.60
N GLY A 141 -5.88 5.75 15.09
CA GLY A 141 -6.71 6.68 15.85
C GLY A 141 -7.67 5.92 16.76
N THR A 142 -7.46 6.03 18.07
CA THR A 142 -8.40 5.54 19.11
C THR A 142 -9.38 6.63 19.53
#